data_AF-A0A6A4F9K9-F1
#
_entry.id   AF-A0A6A4F9K9-F1
#
_cell.length_a   1.000
_cell.length_b   1.000
_cell.length_c   1.000
_cell.angle_alpha   90.00
_cell.angle_beta   90.00
_cell.angle_gamma   90.00
#
_symmetry.space_group_name_H-M   'P 1'
#
loop_
_entity.id
_entity.type
_entity.pdbx_description
1 polymer ?
#
loop_
_entity_poly.entity_id
_entity_poly.type
_entity_poly.pdbx_seq_one_letter_code
_entity_poly.pdbx_strand_id
1 'polypeptide(L)'
;MEVTERVSKASAPLPPAITAGLSSHSLRRGSAAYANASPKLAIQWISTRGAWLLDSLTKAFAYVGTTTREDQSVGKVLAGYNDPHLPCATPSIRTLQEVLPALEYAQLLSLKTQLFRTVSGFTDVTLNVDTLVLDAVMASLLIHLEEISAAVAKEQASSGYTSHYLYRFHVALDTTNTALGAELTLATCIGWGHQLRAAWETENFAQLGGNCGGDTAVLASAVTQMLSSIAAMQRTLGKLVAMQEKRDAQAEQAQAPSESSAPSVLVTTDNSSSSVEAHTLAGCFYNWYVLQLWHTATNKKQQFVRADLKACINIMLIASGTHISIPAQPLDRDGVSYRLWKQALWTLADELDKKTNQALGLLDNKGRCKTAGSLRKRWRKLRVENRAAFDALCSAYILRKGNEGIVDHCTPESHLWQAKCFK
;
A
#
# COMPACT_ATOMS: atom_id res chain seq x y z
N MET A 1 25.01 41.36 -18.18
CA MET A 1 24.93 39.99 -17.63
C MET A 1 26.34 39.44 -17.71
N GLU A 2 27.17 39.77 -16.71
CA GLU A 2 28.53 39.26 -16.64
C GLU A 2 28.45 37.75 -16.40
N VAL A 3 29.04 37.00 -17.33
CA VAL A 3 29.32 35.58 -17.15
C VAL A 3 30.38 35.49 -16.06
N THR A 4 29.96 35.12 -14.86
CA THR A 4 30.84 34.71 -13.75
C THR A 4 31.82 33.64 -14.23
N GLU A 5 33.06 33.61 -13.71
CA GLU A 5 34.09 32.60 -14.09
C GLU A 5 33.58 31.14 -14.04
N ARG A 6 32.59 30.87 -13.18
CA ARG A 6 31.88 29.58 -13.02
C ARG A 6 31.11 29.13 -14.27
N VAL A 7 30.77 30.08 -15.15
CA VAL A 7 29.99 29.90 -16.38
C VAL A 7 30.88 30.04 -17.64
N SER A 8 32.21 30.16 -17.48
CA SER A 8 33.15 30.39 -18.59
C SER A 8 33.10 29.36 -19.73
N LYS A 9 32.43 28.21 -19.54
CA LYS A 9 32.36 27.12 -20.51
C LYS A 9 30.94 26.91 -21.02
N ALA A 10 30.83 26.70 -22.35
CA ALA A 10 29.55 26.51 -23.02
C ALA A 10 28.80 25.27 -22.48
N SER A 11 27.48 25.40 -22.33
CA SER A 11 26.58 24.28 -22.04
C SER A 11 26.63 23.27 -23.16
N ALA A 12 26.71 21.99 -22.83
CA ALA A 12 26.40 20.94 -23.78
C ALA A 12 24.98 21.13 -24.34
N PRO A 13 24.74 20.83 -25.63
CA PRO A 13 23.38 20.74 -26.18
C PRO A 13 22.60 19.66 -25.42
N LEU A 14 21.28 19.81 -25.33
CA LEU A 14 20.43 18.80 -24.71
C LEU A 14 20.67 17.43 -25.36
N PRO A 15 20.73 16.35 -24.58
CA PRO A 15 20.97 15.02 -25.12
C PRO A 15 19.89 14.68 -26.18
N PRO A 16 20.25 13.88 -27.20
CA PRO A 16 19.28 13.41 -28.18
C PRO A 16 18.16 12.61 -27.52
N ALA A 17 17.04 12.49 -28.23
CA ALA A 17 15.87 11.74 -27.76
C ALA A 17 16.26 10.33 -27.27
N ILE A 18 15.52 9.86 -26.25
CA ILE A 18 15.62 8.57 -25.53
C ILE A 18 16.25 7.46 -26.38
N THR A 19 17.15 6.66 -25.79
CA THR A 19 17.85 5.50 -26.39
C THR A 19 17.07 4.87 -27.54
N ALA A 20 17.69 4.79 -28.72
CA ALA A 20 17.04 4.29 -29.94
C ALA A 20 16.26 2.99 -29.67
N GLY A 21 14.94 3.03 -29.93
CA GLY A 21 14.02 1.90 -29.73
C GLY A 21 13.23 1.91 -28.41
N LEU A 22 13.52 2.81 -27.46
CA LEU A 22 12.66 3.03 -26.29
C LEU A 22 11.53 3.99 -26.63
N SER A 23 10.29 3.55 -26.43
CA SER A 23 9.10 4.40 -26.46
C SER A 23 8.66 4.76 -25.04
N SER A 24 7.77 5.73 -24.88
CA SER A 24 7.13 6.01 -23.58
C SER A 24 6.47 4.76 -22.95
N HIS A 25 6.00 3.83 -23.79
CA HIS A 25 5.47 2.55 -23.35
C HIS A 25 6.53 1.59 -22.78
N SER A 26 7.80 1.72 -23.17
CA SER A 26 8.88 0.87 -22.65
C SER A 26 9.08 1.08 -21.15
N LEU A 27 9.01 2.33 -20.66
CA LEU A 27 9.09 2.64 -19.23
C LEU A 27 7.92 2.01 -18.47
N ARG A 28 6.68 2.22 -18.95
CA ARG A 28 5.48 1.64 -18.33
C ARG A 28 5.55 0.10 -18.26
N ARG A 29 6.02 -0.56 -19.32
CA ARG A 29 6.20 -2.01 -19.35
C ARG A 29 7.30 -2.47 -18.39
N GLY A 30 8.44 -1.79 -18.40
CA GLY A 30 9.58 -2.10 -17.52
C GLY A 30 9.22 -1.98 -16.05
N SER A 31 8.62 -0.86 -15.64
CA SER A 31 8.19 -0.63 -14.25
C SER A 31 7.17 -1.67 -13.78
N ALA A 32 6.21 -2.04 -14.62
CA ALA A 32 5.22 -3.04 -14.24
C ALA A 32 5.81 -4.45 -14.15
N ALA A 33 6.72 -4.82 -15.05
CA ALA A 33 7.44 -6.09 -14.98
C ALA A 33 8.33 -6.17 -13.72
N TYR A 34 9.02 -5.08 -13.39
CA TYR A 34 9.87 -4.98 -12.20
C TYR A 34 9.05 -5.08 -10.91
N ALA A 35 7.93 -4.35 -10.80
CA ALA A 35 7.03 -4.46 -9.65
C ALA A 35 6.44 -5.87 -9.51
N ASN A 36 6.07 -6.53 -10.61
CA ASN A 36 5.53 -7.88 -10.60
C ASN A 36 6.55 -8.95 -10.19
N ALA A 37 7.84 -8.68 -10.36
CA ALA A 37 8.90 -9.57 -9.90
C ALA A 37 9.04 -9.57 -8.36
N SER A 38 8.50 -8.56 -7.67
CA SER A 38 8.54 -8.50 -6.20
C SER A 38 7.48 -9.41 -5.56
N PRO A 39 7.88 -10.42 -4.75
CA PRO A 39 6.92 -11.28 -4.05
C PRO A 39 6.17 -10.54 -2.94
N LYS A 40 6.60 -9.31 -2.61
CA LYS A 40 6.01 -8.46 -1.56
C LYS A 40 4.86 -7.59 -2.07
N LEU A 41 4.57 -7.61 -3.37
CA LEU A 41 3.49 -6.83 -3.98
C LEU A 41 2.39 -7.73 -4.54
N ALA A 42 1.14 -7.41 -4.24
CA ALA A 42 0.00 -8.07 -4.85
C ALA A 42 -0.23 -7.58 -6.28
N ILE A 43 -0.58 -8.49 -7.20
CA ILE A 43 -0.89 -8.18 -8.61
C ILE A 43 -2.01 -7.13 -8.75
N GLN A 44 -2.97 -7.12 -7.81
CA GLN A 44 -4.05 -6.14 -7.76
C GLN A 44 -3.51 -4.71 -7.60
N TRP A 45 -2.50 -4.52 -6.75
CA TRP A 45 -1.88 -3.21 -6.50
C TRP A 45 -1.12 -2.69 -7.72
N ILE A 46 -0.53 -3.58 -8.51
CA ILE A 46 0.15 -3.23 -9.76
C ILE A 46 -0.88 -2.90 -10.85
N SER A 47 -1.96 -3.69 -10.93
CA SER A 47 -2.98 -3.57 -11.98
C SER A 47 -3.80 -2.29 -11.89
N THR A 48 -4.13 -1.84 -10.67
CA THR A 48 -4.84 -0.56 -10.45
C THR A 48 -4.00 0.65 -10.87
N ARG A 49 -2.69 0.63 -10.57
CA ARG A 49 -1.73 1.71 -10.92
C ARG A 49 -1.34 1.69 -12.39
N GLY A 50 -1.31 0.51 -12.99
CA GLY A 50 -1.15 0.34 -14.43
C GLY A 50 -2.36 0.84 -15.22
N ALA A 51 -3.47 1.25 -14.58
CA ALA A 51 -4.74 1.58 -15.23
C ALA A 51 -5.19 0.48 -16.22
N TRP A 52 -4.90 -0.78 -15.88
CA TRP A 52 -5.19 -1.95 -16.73
C TRP A 52 -6.59 -2.52 -16.52
N LEU A 53 -7.35 -1.94 -15.60
CA LEU A 53 -8.74 -2.30 -15.31
C LEU A 53 -9.63 -1.09 -15.62
N LEU A 54 -10.56 -1.28 -16.56
CA LEU A 54 -11.35 -0.20 -17.19
C LEU A 54 -12.84 -0.18 -16.78
N ASP A 55 -13.26 -0.93 -15.75
CA ASP A 55 -14.62 -0.78 -15.22
C ASP A 55 -14.68 0.16 -14.00
N SER A 56 -15.84 0.82 -13.83
CA SER A 56 -16.11 1.77 -12.73
C SER A 56 -15.90 1.15 -11.35
N LEU A 57 -16.12 -0.17 -11.23
CA LEU A 57 -15.97 -0.98 -10.03
C LEU A 57 -14.52 -1.14 -9.62
N THR A 58 -13.60 -1.30 -10.58
CA THR A 58 -12.16 -1.33 -10.29
C THR A 58 -11.64 0.06 -9.94
N LYS A 59 -12.22 1.11 -10.53
CA LYS A 59 -11.94 2.49 -10.11
C LYS A 59 -12.38 2.71 -8.66
N ALA A 60 -13.55 2.20 -8.26
CA ALA A 60 -14.02 2.23 -6.87
C ALA A 60 -13.14 1.39 -5.93
N PHE A 61 -12.66 0.20 -6.35
CA PHE A 61 -11.67 -0.57 -5.58
C PHE A 61 -10.27 0.03 -5.58
N ALA A 62 -9.91 0.87 -6.55
CA ALA A 62 -8.72 1.71 -6.42
C ALA A 62 -8.96 2.76 -5.33
N TYR A 63 -10.08 3.50 -5.35
CA TYR A 63 -10.40 4.47 -4.31
C TYR A 63 -10.57 3.87 -2.89
N VAL A 64 -11.02 2.62 -2.77
CA VAL A 64 -11.25 1.94 -1.48
C VAL A 64 -10.10 0.99 -1.08
N GLY A 65 -9.33 0.47 -2.05
CA GLY A 65 -8.35 -0.59 -1.87
C GLY A 65 -6.91 -0.25 -2.27
N THR A 66 -6.64 0.95 -2.78
CA THR A 66 -5.29 1.53 -2.76
C THR A 66 -5.27 2.64 -1.71
N THR A 67 -4.88 2.27 -0.51
CA THR A 67 -4.50 3.24 0.52
C THR A 67 -3.12 3.81 0.18
N THR A 68 -2.81 4.96 0.77
CA THR A 68 -1.49 5.59 0.71
C THR A 68 -0.37 4.61 1.06
N ARG A 69 -0.64 3.63 1.93
CA ARG A 69 0.33 2.60 2.32
C ARG A 69 0.70 1.70 1.14
N GLU A 70 -0.26 1.23 0.35
CA GLU A 70 0.05 0.41 -0.83
C GLU A 70 0.75 1.23 -1.90
N ASP A 71 0.42 2.52 -2.05
CA ASP A 71 1.11 3.42 -2.98
C ASP A 71 2.58 3.57 -2.62
N GLN A 72 2.84 3.82 -1.34
CA GLN A 72 4.20 3.90 -0.82
C GLN A 72 4.93 2.55 -0.96
N SER A 73 4.26 1.41 -0.75
CA SER A 73 4.88 0.10 -0.92
C SER A 73 5.30 -0.16 -2.38
N VAL A 74 4.44 0.15 -3.35
CA VAL A 74 4.79 0.04 -4.77
C VAL A 74 5.91 1.02 -5.14
N GLY A 75 5.81 2.27 -4.69
CA GLY A 75 6.82 3.29 -4.92
C GLY A 75 8.19 2.89 -4.37
N LYS A 76 8.23 2.30 -3.17
CA LYS A 76 9.46 1.79 -2.54
C LYS A 76 10.09 0.68 -3.37
N VAL A 77 9.31 -0.31 -3.82
CA VAL A 77 9.85 -1.36 -4.69
C VAL A 77 10.42 -0.76 -5.97
N LEU A 78 9.67 0.13 -6.64
CA LEU A 78 10.13 0.77 -7.89
C LEU A 78 11.39 1.61 -7.69
N ALA A 79 11.57 2.22 -6.53
CA ALA A 79 12.76 2.97 -6.15
C ALA A 79 13.94 2.07 -5.70
N GLY A 80 13.77 0.75 -5.68
CA GLY A 80 14.84 -0.21 -5.35
C GLY A 80 14.97 -0.54 -3.86
N TYR A 81 13.99 -0.18 -3.03
CA TYR A 81 14.01 -0.53 -1.61
C TYR A 81 13.76 -2.02 -1.37
N ASN A 82 14.49 -2.58 -0.40
CA ASN A 82 14.46 -4.00 -0.07
C ASN A 82 13.15 -4.42 0.60
N ASP A 83 12.56 -3.56 1.44
CA ASP A 83 11.32 -3.86 2.13
C ASP A 83 10.26 -2.74 1.99
N PRO A 84 9.16 -2.99 1.26
CA PRO A 84 8.10 -2.01 1.07
C PRO A 84 7.28 -1.73 2.33
N HIS A 85 7.39 -2.55 3.38
CA HIS A 85 6.66 -2.39 4.63
C HIS A 85 7.47 -1.63 5.69
N LEU A 86 8.79 -1.54 5.54
CA LEU A 86 9.60 -0.71 6.43
C LEU A 86 9.31 0.78 6.17
N PRO A 87 9.39 1.65 7.20
CA PRO A 87 9.25 3.09 7.01
C PRO A 87 10.31 3.58 6.02
N CYS A 88 9.96 4.60 5.24
CA CYS A 88 10.92 5.30 4.39
C CYS A 88 10.58 6.78 4.45
N ALA A 89 11.50 7.59 4.96
CA ALA A 89 11.40 9.03 4.97
C ALA A 89 11.95 9.59 3.65
N THR A 90 11.20 10.53 3.06
CA THR A 90 11.66 11.29 1.90
C THR A 90 12.61 12.38 2.42
N PRO A 91 13.80 12.58 1.81
CA PRO A 91 14.70 13.65 2.24
C PRO A 91 14.00 15.00 2.10
N SER A 92 14.27 15.94 2.99
CA SER A 92 13.68 17.29 2.94
C SER A 92 14.68 18.31 3.46
N ILE A 93 14.75 19.48 2.82
CA ILE A 93 15.60 20.57 3.31
C ILE A 93 15.15 21.11 4.67
N ARG A 94 13.91 20.82 5.10
CA ARG A 94 13.42 21.20 6.45
C ARG A 94 14.25 20.60 7.57
N THR A 95 14.89 19.45 7.33
CA THR A 95 15.84 18.84 8.27
C THR A 95 17.01 19.77 8.61
N LEU A 96 17.36 20.69 7.70
CA LEU A 96 18.42 21.67 7.91
C LEU A 96 17.96 22.92 8.68
N GLN A 97 16.66 23.12 8.88
CA GLN A 97 16.13 24.30 9.56
C GLN A 97 16.64 24.43 11.01
N GLU A 98 16.79 23.30 11.70
CA GLU A 98 17.27 23.27 13.08
C GLU A 98 18.80 23.21 13.20
N VAL A 99 19.48 22.88 12.09
CA VAL A 99 20.94 22.65 12.06
C VAL A 99 21.69 23.86 11.52
N LEU A 100 21.12 24.57 10.54
CA LEU A 100 21.75 25.73 9.92
C LEU A 100 21.39 27.04 10.62
N PRO A 101 22.30 28.03 10.61
CA PRO A 101 21.96 29.40 10.98
C PRO A 101 20.78 29.93 10.15
N ALA A 102 19.91 30.73 10.76
CA ALA A 102 18.70 31.24 10.12
C ALA A 102 18.97 31.96 8.78
N LEU A 103 20.10 32.67 8.68
CA LEU A 103 20.53 33.33 7.46
C LEU A 103 20.88 32.34 6.34
N GLU A 104 21.64 31.28 6.66
CA GLU A 104 22.01 30.24 5.69
C GLU A 104 20.78 29.46 5.22
N TYR A 105 19.85 29.16 6.13
CA TYR A 105 18.61 28.50 5.77
C TYR A 105 17.75 29.39 4.84
N ALA A 106 17.69 30.70 5.09
CA ALA A 106 16.99 31.64 4.20
C ALA A 106 17.65 31.74 2.81
N GLN A 107 18.99 31.68 2.74
CA GLN A 107 19.74 31.61 1.49
C GLN A 107 19.43 30.31 0.72
N LEU A 108 19.37 29.16 1.41
CA LEU A 108 18.95 27.88 0.83
C LEU A 108 17.53 27.94 0.25
N LEU A 109 16.57 28.54 0.97
CA LEU A 109 15.20 28.72 0.48
C LEU A 109 15.13 29.63 -0.76
N SER A 110 15.96 30.67 -0.79
CA SER A 110 16.07 31.57 -1.94
C SER A 110 16.65 30.85 -3.15
N LEU A 111 17.71 30.04 -2.96
CA LEU A 111 18.30 29.22 -4.01
C LEU A 111 17.29 28.21 -4.58
N LYS A 112 16.53 27.52 -3.70
CA LYS A 112 15.43 26.64 -4.12
C LYS A 112 14.44 27.41 -4.99
N THR A 113 14.03 28.59 -4.56
CA THR A 113 13.06 29.42 -5.31
C THR A 113 13.61 29.82 -6.68
N GLN A 114 14.89 30.16 -6.80
CA GLN A 114 15.50 30.48 -8.10
C GLN A 114 15.57 29.28 -9.02
N LEU A 115 15.95 28.10 -8.51
CA LEU A 115 16.01 26.86 -9.29
C LEU A 115 14.62 26.44 -9.80
N PHE A 116 13.59 26.62 -8.98
CA PHE A 116 12.23 26.17 -9.27
C PHE A 116 11.28 27.30 -9.69
N ARG A 117 11.80 28.47 -10.08
CA ARG A 117 11.00 29.64 -10.45
C ARG A 117 10.04 29.40 -11.62
N THR A 118 10.35 28.46 -12.51
CA THR A 118 9.47 28.14 -13.66
C THR A 118 8.36 27.16 -13.30
N VAL A 119 8.47 26.47 -12.16
CA VAL A 119 7.47 25.53 -11.66
C VAL A 119 6.72 26.06 -10.43
N SER A 120 7.10 27.25 -9.97
CA SER A 120 6.57 27.93 -8.79
C SER A 120 6.26 29.39 -9.14
N GLY A 121 5.14 29.92 -8.66
CA GLY A 121 4.74 31.31 -8.94
C GLY A 121 3.85 31.47 -10.16
N PHE A 122 3.20 30.39 -10.62
CA PHE A 122 2.02 30.52 -11.48
C PHE A 122 0.92 31.29 -10.74
N THR A 123 0.22 32.16 -11.47
CA THR A 123 -0.93 32.93 -10.97
C THR A 123 -2.05 32.01 -10.52
N ASP A 124 -2.25 30.91 -11.25
CA ASP A 124 -3.10 29.82 -10.83
C ASP A 124 -2.31 28.89 -9.90
N VAL A 125 -2.62 28.98 -8.60
CA VAL A 125 -1.96 28.18 -7.56
C VAL A 125 -2.16 26.68 -7.74
N THR A 126 -3.18 26.23 -8.47
CA THR A 126 -3.43 24.80 -8.73
C THR A 126 -2.41 24.19 -9.69
N LEU A 127 -1.68 25.02 -10.45
CA LEU A 127 -0.61 24.61 -11.36
C LEU A 127 0.78 24.64 -10.69
N ASN A 128 0.88 25.19 -9.47
CA ASN A 128 2.14 25.20 -8.73
C ASN A 128 2.46 23.83 -8.14
N VAL A 129 3.75 23.51 -8.10
CA VAL A 129 4.24 22.33 -7.38
C VAL A 129 4.18 22.59 -5.87
N ASP A 130 3.69 21.61 -5.11
CA ASP A 130 3.61 21.70 -3.65
C ASP A 130 4.99 21.95 -3.00
N THR A 131 5.03 22.80 -1.98
CA THR A 131 6.27 23.20 -1.30
C THR A 131 7.03 22.02 -0.71
N LEU A 132 6.34 20.98 -0.21
CA LEU A 132 6.97 19.77 0.32
C LEU A 132 7.69 18.99 -0.79
N VAL A 133 7.13 18.98 -2.00
CA VAL A 133 7.76 18.34 -3.17
C VAL A 133 9.00 19.13 -3.57
N LEU A 134 8.93 20.46 -3.59
CA LEU A 134 10.11 21.30 -3.86
C LEU A 134 11.21 21.11 -2.80
N ASP A 135 10.82 21.02 -1.52
CA ASP A 135 11.74 20.75 -0.42
C ASP A 135 12.44 19.38 -0.59
N ALA A 136 11.69 18.37 -1.03
CA ALA A 136 12.22 17.03 -1.26
C ALA A 136 13.14 16.95 -2.48
N VAL A 137 12.75 17.52 -3.61
CA VAL A 137 13.59 17.52 -4.82
C VAL A 137 14.87 18.32 -4.60
N MET A 138 14.79 19.46 -3.88
CA MET A 138 15.99 20.21 -3.50
C MET A 138 16.91 19.38 -2.61
N ALA A 139 16.36 18.67 -1.62
CA ALA A 139 17.17 17.81 -0.75
C ALA A 139 17.84 16.67 -1.53
N SER A 140 17.10 15.99 -2.41
CA SER A 140 17.65 14.95 -3.28
C SER A 140 18.76 15.48 -4.19
N LEU A 141 18.60 16.67 -4.76
CA LEU A 141 19.64 17.31 -5.57
C LEU A 141 20.91 17.54 -4.74
N LEU A 142 20.78 18.12 -3.53
CA LEU A 142 21.91 18.43 -2.67
C LEU A 142 22.64 17.16 -2.20
N ILE A 143 21.91 16.10 -1.82
CA ILE A 143 22.49 14.82 -1.40
C ILE A 143 23.43 14.23 -2.46
N HIS A 144 23.10 14.38 -3.74
CA HIS A 144 23.86 13.83 -4.87
C HIS A 144 24.75 14.87 -5.58
N LEU A 145 24.79 16.11 -5.11
CA LEU A 145 25.44 17.22 -5.81
C LEU A 145 26.94 16.99 -5.99
N GLU A 146 27.61 16.46 -4.97
CA GLU A 146 29.03 16.13 -5.03
C GLU A 146 29.33 15.10 -6.13
N GLU A 147 28.62 13.97 -6.10
CA GLU A 147 28.75 12.88 -7.08
C GLU A 147 28.49 13.39 -8.51
N ILE A 148 27.44 14.19 -8.70
CA ILE A 148 27.11 14.81 -9.99
C ILE A 148 28.23 15.75 -10.43
N SER A 149 28.73 16.60 -9.54
CA SER A 149 29.79 17.56 -9.86
C SER A 149 31.09 16.88 -10.27
N ALA A 150 31.47 15.78 -9.58
CA ALA A 150 32.65 14.99 -9.90
C ALA A 150 32.50 14.27 -11.26
N ALA A 151 31.32 13.71 -11.55
CA ALA A 151 31.03 13.06 -12.82
C ALA A 151 31.09 14.07 -13.98
N VAL A 152 30.48 15.25 -13.81
CA VAL A 152 30.49 16.31 -14.83
C VAL A 152 31.91 16.86 -15.04
N ALA A 153 32.71 17.02 -13.99
CA ALA A 153 34.10 17.46 -14.13
C ALA A 153 34.93 16.47 -14.97
N LYS A 154 34.71 15.16 -14.78
CA LYS A 154 35.36 14.11 -15.56
C LYS A 154 34.93 14.14 -17.04
N GLU A 155 33.64 14.29 -17.31
CA GLU A 155 33.12 14.40 -18.68
C GLU A 155 33.54 15.71 -19.36
N GLN A 156 33.65 16.78 -18.59
CA GLN A 156 34.12 18.06 -19.08
C GLN A 156 35.60 18.03 -19.46
N ALA A 157 36.42 17.26 -18.73
CA ALA A 157 37.83 17.06 -19.07
C ALA A 157 38.00 16.35 -20.42
N SER A 158 37.06 15.49 -20.83
CA SER A 158 37.11 14.78 -22.11
C SER A 158 36.40 15.52 -23.25
N SER A 159 35.28 16.18 -22.98
CA SER A 159 34.44 16.81 -24.01
C SER A 159 34.65 18.31 -24.17
N GLY A 160 35.21 19.00 -23.17
CA GLY A 160 35.31 20.45 -23.10
C GLY A 160 34.00 21.17 -22.71
N TYR A 161 32.87 20.45 -22.64
CA TYR A 161 31.56 21.01 -22.31
C TYR A 161 31.16 20.73 -20.86
N THR A 162 30.39 21.64 -20.26
CA THR A 162 29.74 21.36 -18.97
C THR A 162 28.33 20.82 -19.19
N SER A 163 27.85 19.99 -18.27
CA SER A 163 26.47 19.51 -18.30
C SER A 163 25.49 20.68 -18.23
N HIS A 164 24.46 20.67 -19.08
CA HIS A 164 23.42 21.69 -19.09
C HIS A 164 22.78 21.91 -17.71
N TYR A 165 22.58 20.84 -16.95
CA TYR A 165 21.94 20.92 -15.64
C TYR A 165 22.85 21.55 -14.58
N LEU A 166 24.14 21.21 -14.56
CA LEU A 166 25.10 21.84 -13.65
C LEU A 166 25.34 23.31 -14.02
N TYR A 167 25.34 23.62 -15.33
CA TYR A 167 25.34 25.00 -15.82
C TYR A 167 24.16 25.80 -15.27
N ARG A 168 22.93 25.28 -15.41
CA ARG A 168 21.72 25.93 -14.90
C ARG A 168 21.74 26.08 -13.38
N PHE A 169 22.34 25.13 -12.67
CA PHE A 169 22.55 25.23 -11.23
C PHE A 169 23.46 26.41 -10.87
N HIS A 170 24.62 26.54 -11.54
CA HIS A 170 25.53 27.68 -11.33
C HIS A 170 24.87 29.02 -11.63
N VAL A 171 24.09 29.12 -12.72
CA VAL A 171 23.34 30.35 -13.04
C VAL A 171 22.36 30.72 -11.93
N ALA A 172 21.61 29.75 -11.40
CA ALA A 172 20.68 30.01 -10.30
C ALA A 172 21.39 30.41 -9.01
N LEU A 173 22.56 29.82 -8.75
CA LEU A 173 23.40 30.11 -7.60
C LEU A 173 23.98 31.54 -7.67
N ASP A 174 24.50 31.95 -8.83
CA ASP A 174 25.03 33.30 -9.02
C ASP A 174 23.91 34.37 -9.02
N THR A 175 22.72 34.02 -9.54
CA THR A 175 21.53 34.88 -9.45
C THR A 175 21.10 35.07 -7.99
N THR A 176 21.11 34.00 -7.20
CA THR A 176 20.82 34.05 -5.76
C THR A 176 21.83 34.93 -5.02
N ASN A 177 23.12 34.76 -5.29
CA ASN A 177 24.18 35.57 -4.69
C ASN A 177 24.02 37.05 -5.02
N THR A 178 23.73 37.37 -6.28
CA THR A 178 23.49 38.75 -6.72
C THR A 178 22.28 39.37 -6.00
N ALA A 179 21.19 38.60 -5.87
CA ALA A 179 19.97 39.08 -5.24
C ALA A 179 20.10 39.30 -3.73
N LEU A 180 20.94 38.49 -3.05
CA LEU A 180 21.07 38.51 -1.59
C LEU A 180 22.35 39.22 -1.10
N GLY A 181 23.27 39.60 -1.99
CA GLY A 181 24.63 39.98 -1.60
C GLY A 181 25.37 38.85 -0.88
N ALA A 182 25.04 37.60 -1.21
CA ALA A 182 25.59 36.41 -0.56
C ALA A 182 26.79 35.83 -1.33
N GLU A 183 27.59 35.01 -0.66
CA GLU A 183 28.73 34.29 -1.25
C GLU A 183 28.51 32.78 -1.22
N LEU A 184 27.33 32.31 -1.66
CA LEU A 184 27.09 30.88 -1.80
C LEU A 184 28.08 30.28 -2.79
N THR A 185 28.60 29.11 -2.44
CA THR A 185 29.50 28.33 -3.28
C THR A 185 28.93 26.95 -3.52
N LEU A 186 29.45 26.26 -4.53
CA LEU A 186 29.14 24.85 -4.75
C LEU A 186 29.53 24.01 -3.52
N ALA A 187 30.67 24.33 -2.87
CA ALA A 187 31.13 23.66 -1.66
C ALA A 187 30.14 23.83 -0.48
N THR A 188 29.56 25.02 -0.31
CA THR A 188 28.51 25.26 0.68
C THR A 188 27.31 24.35 0.44
N CYS A 189 26.86 24.25 -0.81
CA CYS A 189 25.73 23.40 -1.19
C CYS A 189 26.04 21.90 -0.98
N ILE A 190 27.26 21.46 -1.28
CA ILE A 190 27.74 20.10 -0.99
C ILE A 190 27.74 19.83 0.52
N GLY A 191 28.19 20.79 1.32
CA GLY A 191 28.13 20.73 2.78
C GLY A 191 26.71 20.48 3.32
N TRP A 192 25.72 21.21 2.79
CA TRP A 192 24.31 20.96 3.10
C TRP A 192 23.86 19.55 2.67
N GLY A 193 24.33 19.09 1.50
CA GLY A 193 24.08 17.74 0.98
C GLY A 193 24.58 16.64 1.92
N HIS A 194 25.78 16.78 2.49
CA HIS A 194 26.32 15.81 3.46
C HIS A 194 25.49 15.74 4.74
N GLN A 195 25.06 16.89 5.29
CA GLN A 195 24.21 16.91 6.48
C GLN A 195 22.86 16.26 6.21
N LEU A 196 22.26 16.55 5.04
CA LEU A 196 21.02 15.91 4.60
C LEU A 196 21.18 14.40 4.41
N ARG A 197 22.28 13.96 3.79
CA ARG A 197 22.56 12.54 3.58
C ARG A 197 22.67 11.81 4.91
N ALA A 198 23.45 12.34 5.85
CA ALA A 198 23.62 11.73 7.17
C ALA A 198 22.29 11.62 7.92
N ALA A 199 21.48 12.67 7.93
CA ALA A 199 20.17 12.66 8.57
C ALA A 199 19.21 11.65 7.89
N TRP A 200 19.17 11.65 6.55
CA TRP A 200 18.33 10.75 5.77
C TRP A 200 18.72 9.28 5.93
N GLU A 201 20.02 8.96 5.92
CA GLU A 201 20.53 7.60 6.15
C GLU A 201 20.21 7.11 7.56
N THR A 202 20.30 8.00 8.55
CA THR A 202 19.95 7.69 9.95
C THR A 202 18.47 7.35 10.07
N GLU A 203 17.59 8.15 9.47
CA GLU A 203 16.14 7.94 9.51
C GLU A 203 15.71 6.69 8.71
N ASN A 204 16.45 6.37 7.64
CA ASN A 204 16.16 5.24 6.75
C ASN A 204 17.04 4.01 7.01
N PHE A 205 17.72 3.92 8.15
CA PHE A 205 18.66 2.84 8.44
C PHE A 205 18.08 1.45 8.20
N ALA A 206 16.82 1.22 8.62
CA ALA A 206 16.12 -0.05 8.44
C ALA A 206 15.96 -0.44 6.96
N GLN A 207 15.81 0.53 6.06
CA GLN A 207 15.69 0.30 4.61
C GLN A 207 17.05 0.02 3.95
N LEU A 208 18.10 0.67 4.44
CA LEU A 208 19.45 0.64 3.86
C LEU A 208 20.29 -0.56 4.33
N GLY A 209 19.82 -1.33 5.31
CA GLY A 209 20.52 -2.43 5.98
C GLY A 209 20.98 -3.62 5.13
N GLY A 210 20.88 -3.54 3.80
CA GLY A 210 21.47 -4.49 2.85
C GLY A 210 22.76 -4.01 2.16
N ASN A 211 23.08 -2.71 2.18
CA ASN A 211 24.20 -2.13 1.42
C ASN A 211 25.27 -1.41 2.25
N CYS A 212 25.13 -1.30 3.58
CA CYS A 212 26.22 -0.84 4.45
C CYS A 212 27.14 -2.00 4.87
N GLY A 213 27.69 -2.68 3.87
CA GLY A 213 28.93 -3.43 4.04
C GLY A 213 30.08 -2.46 4.27
N GLY A 214 30.22 -2.01 5.52
CA GLY A 214 31.32 -1.16 5.97
C GLY A 214 30.88 0.25 6.38
N ASP A 215 30.20 0.39 7.52
CA ASP A 215 30.82 1.11 8.64
C ASP A 215 30.03 0.88 9.93
N THR A 216 30.52 -0.05 10.76
CA THR A 216 30.05 -0.22 12.14
C THR A 216 30.24 1.05 12.99
N ALA A 217 30.99 2.05 12.50
CA ALA A 217 31.23 3.31 13.20
C ALA A 217 29.97 4.16 13.36
N VAL A 218 29.04 4.19 12.40
CA VAL A 218 27.81 5.01 12.52
C VAL A 218 26.85 4.38 13.53
N LEU A 219 26.66 3.06 13.47
CA LEU A 219 25.89 2.33 14.48
C LEU A 219 26.55 2.43 15.86
N ALA A 220 27.88 2.28 15.95
CA ALA A 220 28.62 2.42 17.21
C ALA A 220 28.52 3.85 17.77
N SER A 221 28.58 4.88 16.92
CA SER A 221 28.42 6.28 17.31
C SER A 221 27.00 6.58 17.79
N ALA A 222 25.98 6.15 17.04
CA ALA A 222 24.58 6.30 17.44
C ALA A 222 24.27 5.55 18.75
N VAL A 223 24.78 4.33 18.91
CA VAL A 223 24.65 3.55 20.16
C VAL A 223 25.38 4.24 21.31
N THR A 224 26.59 4.77 21.08
CA THR A 224 27.37 5.49 22.09
C THR A 224 26.69 6.79 22.52
N GLN A 225 26.07 7.52 21.58
CA GLN A 225 25.32 8.74 21.83
C GLN A 225 24.02 8.42 22.60
N MET A 226 23.29 7.36 22.25
CA MET A 226 22.14 6.88 23.01
C MET A 226 22.53 6.47 24.43
N LEU A 227 23.60 5.71 24.60
CA LEU A 227 24.09 5.29 25.92
C LEU A 227 24.53 6.49 26.77
N SER A 228 25.17 7.49 26.17
CA SER A 228 25.54 8.74 26.85
C SER A 228 24.33 9.54 27.30
N SER A 229 23.29 9.61 26.45
CA SER A 229 22.02 10.27 26.77
C SER A 229 21.27 9.54 27.90
N ILE A 230 21.20 8.20 27.85
CA ILE A 230 20.62 7.37 28.91
C ILE A 230 21.36 7.57 30.24
N ALA A 231 22.70 7.57 30.22
CA ALA A 231 23.50 7.82 31.42
C ALA A 231 23.29 9.23 31.98
N ALA A 232 23.10 10.24 31.12
CA ALA A 232 22.77 11.59 31.55
C ALA A 232 21.36 11.68 32.16
N MET A 233 20.37 11.04 31.53
CA MET A 233 19.01 10.94 32.06
C MET A 233 18.96 10.21 33.41
N GLN A 234 19.68 9.10 33.55
CA GLN A 234 19.80 8.36 34.81
C GLN A 234 20.44 9.19 35.92
N ARG A 235 21.47 10.00 35.61
CA ARG A 235 22.05 10.95 36.58
C ARG A 235 21.07 12.04 36.99
N THR A 236 20.28 12.56 36.07
CA THR A 236 19.24 13.56 36.36
C THR A 236 18.11 12.96 37.19
N LEU A 237 17.67 11.75 36.86
CA LEU A 237 16.69 11.00 37.65
C LEU A 237 17.21 10.71 39.06
N GLY A 238 18.46 10.27 39.21
CA GLY A 238 19.07 10.05 40.52
C GLY A 238 19.13 11.31 41.37
N LYS A 239 19.41 12.47 40.75
CA LYS A 239 19.34 13.78 41.45
C LYS A 239 17.92 14.15 41.85
N LEU A 240 16.94 13.92 40.98
CA LEU A 240 15.53 14.20 41.26
C LEU A 240 14.99 13.28 42.35
N VAL A 241 15.34 11.99 42.34
CA VAL A 241 15.00 11.02 43.39
C VAL A 241 15.67 11.43 44.71
N ALA A 242 16.96 11.77 44.72
CA ALA A 242 17.62 12.24 45.94
C ALA A 242 17.03 13.56 46.47
N MET A 243 16.59 14.47 45.59
CA MET A 243 15.87 15.68 46.02
C MET A 243 14.49 15.36 46.57
N GLN A 244 13.79 14.38 45.98
CA GLN A 244 12.48 13.93 46.42
C GLN A 244 12.57 13.20 47.76
N GLU A 245 13.50 12.27 47.94
CA GLU A 245 13.79 11.59 49.21
C GLU A 245 14.19 12.58 50.32
N LYS A 246 14.95 13.64 49.98
CA LYS A 246 15.29 14.69 50.93
C LYS A 246 14.09 15.57 51.30
N ARG A 247 13.14 15.73 50.37
CA ARG A 247 11.88 16.46 50.57
C ARG A 247 10.87 15.63 51.37
N ASP A 248 10.85 14.33 51.14
CA ASP A 248 10.01 13.35 51.82
C ASP A 248 10.54 13.08 53.24
N ALA A 249 11.86 13.05 53.46
CA ALA A 249 12.46 13.01 54.81
C ALA A 249 12.21 14.30 55.61
N GLN A 250 12.08 15.45 54.94
CA GLN A 250 11.64 16.71 55.56
C GLN A 250 10.14 16.73 55.84
N ALA A 251 9.34 16.01 55.05
CA ALA A 251 7.90 15.87 55.26
C ALA A 251 7.56 14.81 56.34
N GLU A 252 8.33 13.71 56.46
CA GLU A 252 8.14 12.65 57.46
C GLU A 252 8.55 13.04 58.88
N GLN A 253 9.26 14.16 59.08
CA GLN A 253 9.38 14.79 60.40
C GLN A 253 8.08 15.51 60.83
N ALA A 254 7.11 15.65 59.94
CA ALA A 254 5.78 16.17 60.22
C ALA A 254 4.72 15.11 59.88
N GLN A 255 4.33 14.34 60.90
CA GLN A 255 3.09 13.55 61.02
C GLN A 255 3.09 12.10 60.52
N ALA A 256 2.84 11.21 61.50
CA ALA A 256 2.32 9.85 61.37
C ALA A 256 0.81 9.85 61.76
N PRO A 257 0.08 8.71 61.72
CA PRO A 257 -0.23 7.85 60.57
C PRO A 257 -1.74 7.49 60.49
N SER A 258 -2.22 6.93 59.37
CA SER A 258 -3.40 6.03 59.20
C SER A 258 -3.80 5.96 57.72
N GLU A 259 -4.44 4.94 57.13
CA GLU A 259 -4.48 3.48 57.26
C GLU A 259 -5.31 2.97 56.04
N SER A 260 -5.01 1.77 55.51
CA SER A 260 -5.84 0.96 54.58
C SER A 260 -5.98 1.44 53.11
N SER A 261 -6.20 0.63 52.06
CA SER A 261 -6.27 -0.82 51.80
C SER A 261 -6.30 -1.04 50.26
N ALA A 262 -5.86 -2.22 49.77
CA ALA A 262 -5.64 -2.62 48.37
C ALA A 262 -6.91 -3.17 47.65
N PRO A 263 -6.90 -3.86 46.46
CA PRO A 263 -5.92 -4.01 45.35
C PRO A 263 -6.53 -3.92 43.90
N SER A 264 -5.65 -4.09 42.89
CA SER A 264 -5.85 -4.14 41.41
C SER A 264 -6.53 -5.40 40.83
N VAL A 265 -6.93 -5.39 39.53
CA VAL A 265 -6.65 -6.43 38.48
C VAL A 265 -7.05 -5.98 37.04
N LEU A 266 -6.21 -6.37 36.06
CA LEU A 266 -6.19 -6.22 34.57
C LEU A 266 -7.38 -6.89 33.82
N VAL A 267 -7.96 -6.31 32.75
CA VAL A 267 -7.63 -6.31 31.29
C VAL A 267 -7.67 -7.68 30.56
N THR A 268 -8.56 -7.81 29.56
CA THR A 268 -8.22 -7.97 28.11
C THR A 268 -9.48 -8.06 27.24
N THR A 269 -9.49 -7.29 26.15
CA THR A 269 -10.48 -7.23 25.07
C THR A 269 -9.82 -7.72 23.78
N ASP A 270 -10.45 -8.69 23.10
CA ASP A 270 -10.02 -9.16 21.77
C ASP A 270 -11.00 -8.75 20.69
N ASN A 271 -10.46 -8.13 19.63
CA ASN A 271 -11.19 -7.51 18.54
C ASN A 271 -10.59 -8.02 17.22
N SER A 272 -11.31 -8.86 16.45
CA SER A 272 -10.97 -9.11 15.04
C SER A 272 -12.13 -9.72 14.24
N SER A 273 -12.63 -9.03 13.20
CA SER A 273 -13.38 -9.67 12.11
C SER A 273 -13.46 -8.79 10.85
N SER A 274 -12.53 -8.98 9.91
CA SER A 274 -12.69 -8.49 8.52
C SER A 274 -12.06 -9.41 7.45
N SER A 275 -11.58 -10.59 7.83
CA SER A 275 -10.91 -11.57 6.92
C SER A 275 -11.76 -12.80 6.58
N VAL A 276 -12.97 -12.92 7.15
CA VAL A 276 -13.71 -14.21 7.17
C VAL A 276 -14.70 -14.39 6.01
N GLU A 277 -15.13 -13.34 5.30
CA GLU A 277 -16.32 -13.42 4.44
C GLU A 277 -16.11 -14.14 3.10
N ALA A 278 -14.91 -14.11 2.50
CA ALA A 278 -14.65 -14.66 1.16
C ALA A 278 -14.62 -16.21 1.08
N HIS A 279 -14.57 -16.90 2.23
CA HIS A 279 -14.52 -18.36 2.30
C HIS A 279 -15.83 -19.01 2.73
N THR A 280 -16.88 -18.22 2.99
CA THR A 280 -18.20 -18.70 3.42
C THR A 280 -19.04 -19.22 2.23
N LEU A 281 -20.06 -20.04 2.48
CA LEU A 281 -20.96 -20.51 1.43
C LEU A 281 -21.78 -19.34 0.84
N ALA A 282 -22.26 -18.43 1.70
CA ALA A 282 -22.90 -17.20 1.28
C ALA A 282 -21.97 -16.35 0.38
N GLY A 283 -20.70 -16.20 0.78
CA GLY A 283 -19.68 -15.52 -0.03
C GLY A 283 -19.44 -16.21 -1.38
N CYS A 284 -19.40 -17.56 -1.40
CA CYS A 284 -19.28 -18.31 -2.65
C CYS A 284 -20.48 -18.08 -3.58
N PHE A 285 -21.71 -18.07 -3.05
CA PHE A 285 -22.93 -17.80 -3.79
C PHE A 285 -22.96 -16.37 -4.34
N TYR A 286 -22.71 -15.38 -3.49
CA TYR A 286 -22.65 -13.99 -3.90
C TYR A 286 -21.61 -13.75 -5.01
N ASN A 287 -20.39 -14.25 -4.83
CA ASN A 287 -19.32 -14.07 -5.81
C ASN A 287 -19.61 -14.78 -7.13
N TRP A 288 -20.30 -15.93 -7.13
CA TRP A 288 -20.68 -16.64 -8.34
C TRP A 288 -21.45 -15.74 -9.32
N TYR A 289 -22.46 -15.01 -8.83
CA TYR A 289 -23.30 -14.14 -9.65
C TYR A 289 -22.69 -12.76 -9.89
N VAL A 290 -22.10 -12.11 -8.87
CA VAL A 290 -21.55 -10.76 -9.02
C VAL A 290 -20.34 -10.75 -9.95
N LEU A 291 -19.48 -11.76 -9.87
CA LEU A 291 -18.26 -11.86 -10.69
C LEU A 291 -18.46 -12.71 -11.95
N GLN A 292 -19.68 -13.21 -12.19
CA GLN A 292 -20.03 -14.10 -13.29
C GLN A 292 -19.00 -15.22 -13.48
N LEU A 293 -18.67 -15.93 -12.39
CA LEU A 293 -17.53 -16.86 -12.34
C LEU A 293 -17.66 -18.05 -13.31
N TRP A 294 -18.83 -18.20 -13.96
CA TRP A 294 -19.01 -19.11 -15.08
C TRP A 294 -18.19 -18.74 -16.33
N HIS A 295 -17.79 -17.47 -16.51
CA HIS A 295 -16.99 -16.99 -17.66
C HIS A 295 -15.46 -16.95 -17.45
N THR A 296 -14.95 -17.06 -16.23
CA THR A 296 -13.57 -16.64 -15.87
C THR A 296 -12.49 -17.73 -15.80
N ALA A 297 -12.62 -18.86 -16.53
CA ALA A 297 -11.63 -19.95 -16.44
C ALA A 297 -10.83 -20.17 -17.74
N THR A 298 -9.67 -19.51 -17.86
CA THR A 298 -8.75 -19.66 -19.00
C THR A 298 -7.62 -20.68 -18.76
N ASN A 299 -7.34 -21.10 -17.51
CA ASN A 299 -6.33 -22.13 -17.21
C ASN A 299 -6.87 -23.34 -16.39
N LYS A 300 -6.15 -24.48 -16.43
CA LYS A 300 -6.56 -25.75 -15.78
C LYS A 300 -6.75 -25.64 -14.25
N LYS A 301 -5.94 -24.84 -13.55
CA LYS A 301 -6.01 -24.72 -12.07
C LYS A 301 -7.24 -23.92 -11.64
N GLN A 302 -7.59 -22.87 -12.39
CA GLN A 302 -8.80 -22.08 -12.21
C GLN A 302 -10.07 -22.87 -12.59
N GLN A 303 -9.98 -23.78 -13.56
CA GLN A 303 -11.10 -24.67 -13.92
C GLN A 303 -11.52 -25.60 -12.77
N PHE A 304 -10.59 -26.11 -11.96
CA PHE A 304 -10.91 -26.93 -10.78
C PHE A 304 -11.64 -26.13 -9.69
N VAL A 305 -11.17 -24.93 -9.39
CA VAL A 305 -11.83 -24.02 -8.44
C VAL A 305 -13.22 -23.63 -8.93
N ARG A 306 -13.39 -23.40 -10.23
CA ARG A 306 -14.71 -23.16 -10.85
C ARG A 306 -15.64 -24.37 -10.70
N ALA A 307 -15.12 -25.59 -10.85
CA ALA A 307 -15.93 -26.80 -10.71
C ALA A 307 -16.41 -27.01 -9.26
N ASP A 308 -15.58 -26.67 -8.27
CA ASP A 308 -15.96 -26.68 -6.85
C ASP A 308 -17.00 -25.63 -6.53
N LEU A 309 -16.84 -24.40 -7.04
CA LEU A 309 -17.83 -23.33 -6.90
C LEU A 309 -19.15 -23.69 -7.57
N LYS A 310 -19.13 -24.17 -8.82
CA LYS A 310 -20.32 -24.65 -9.53
C LYS A 310 -21.05 -25.73 -8.72
N ALA A 311 -20.32 -26.69 -8.16
CA ALA A 311 -20.92 -27.72 -7.32
C ALA A 311 -21.54 -27.12 -6.05
N CYS A 312 -20.84 -26.19 -5.38
CA CYS A 312 -21.33 -25.48 -4.20
C CYS A 312 -22.67 -24.79 -4.47
N ILE A 313 -22.76 -23.99 -5.55
CA ILE A 313 -23.99 -23.26 -5.88
C ILE A 313 -25.16 -24.22 -6.11
N ASN A 314 -24.94 -25.25 -6.93
CA ASN A 314 -25.99 -26.21 -7.22
C ASN A 314 -26.44 -26.99 -5.98
N ILE A 315 -25.51 -27.34 -5.09
CA ILE A 315 -25.85 -27.98 -3.81
C ILE A 315 -26.71 -27.04 -2.96
N MET A 316 -26.37 -25.75 -2.88
CA MET A 316 -27.17 -24.77 -2.13
C MET A 316 -28.58 -24.59 -2.70
N LEU A 317 -28.72 -24.54 -4.03
CA LEU A 317 -30.03 -24.45 -4.69
C LEU A 317 -30.91 -25.69 -4.42
N ILE A 318 -30.29 -26.88 -4.35
CA ILE A 318 -31.00 -28.13 -4.10
C ILE A 318 -31.42 -28.23 -2.63
N ALA A 319 -30.44 -28.08 -1.74
CA ALA A 319 -30.57 -28.39 -0.32
C ALA A 319 -31.35 -27.34 0.49
N SER A 320 -31.47 -26.09 0.00
CA SER A 320 -32.18 -25.04 0.75
C SER A 320 -33.67 -25.29 0.93
N GLY A 321 -34.30 -26.13 0.09
CA GLY A 321 -35.71 -26.48 0.19
C GLY A 321 -36.70 -25.35 -0.14
N THR A 322 -36.25 -24.16 -0.56
CA THR A 322 -37.10 -22.99 -0.80
C THR A 322 -37.38 -22.69 -2.26
N HIS A 323 -38.35 -21.81 -2.50
CA HIS A 323 -38.43 -21.06 -3.75
C HIS A 323 -37.23 -20.12 -3.86
N ILE A 324 -36.67 -20.01 -5.06
CA ILE A 324 -35.49 -19.21 -5.34
C ILE A 324 -35.75 -18.43 -6.62
N SER A 325 -35.62 -17.11 -6.54
CA SER A 325 -35.59 -16.23 -7.71
C SER A 325 -34.31 -15.43 -7.65
N ILE A 326 -33.41 -15.68 -8.61
CA ILE A 326 -32.20 -14.88 -8.78
C ILE A 326 -32.54 -13.79 -9.79
N PRO A 327 -32.67 -12.53 -9.34
CA PRO A 327 -33.06 -11.44 -10.21
C PRO A 327 -32.05 -11.24 -11.33
N ALA A 328 -32.52 -10.89 -12.52
CA ALA A 328 -31.65 -10.55 -13.64
C ALA A 328 -30.73 -9.38 -13.25
N GLN A 329 -29.48 -9.44 -13.71
CA GLN A 329 -28.55 -8.35 -13.47
C GLN A 329 -29.06 -7.08 -14.18
N PRO A 330 -29.24 -5.95 -13.46
CA PRO A 330 -29.62 -4.69 -14.07
C PRO A 330 -28.60 -4.24 -15.14
N LEU A 331 -29.09 -3.64 -16.23
CA LEU A 331 -28.26 -3.09 -17.31
C LEU A 331 -27.38 -1.93 -16.84
N ASP A 332 -27.94 -1.08 -15.97
CA ASP A 332 -27.22 0.02 -15.33
C ASP A 332 -26.42 -0.51 -14.14
N ARG A 333 -25.10 -0.65 -14.33
CA ARG A 333 -24.15 -1.21 -13.35
C ARG A 333 -23.70 -0.18 -12.30
N ASP A 334 -23.97 1.10 -12.49
CA ASP A 334 -23.55 2.19 -11.59
C ASP A 334 -24.72 2.83 -10.82
N GLY A 335 -25.95 2.47 -11.20
CA GLY A 335 -27.17 2.95 -10.56
C GLY A 335 -27.55 2.28 -9.24
N VAL A 336 -28.55 2.87 -8.59
CA VAL A 336 -29.18 2.35 -7.35
C VAL A 336 -29.72 0.93 -7.55
N SER A 337 -30.24 0.61 -8.74
CA SER A 337 -30.77 -0.71 -9.10
C SER A 337 -29.73 -1.83 -8.97
N TYR A 338 -28.47 -1.59 -9.35
CA TYR A 338 -27.40 -2.58 -9.21
C TYR A 338 -26.98 -2.79 -7.75
N ARG A 339 -27.01 -1.73 -6.93
CA ARG A 339 -26.76 -1.84 -5.48
C ARG A 339 -27.84 -2.64 -4.78
N LEU A 340 -29.11 -2.35 -5.07
CA LEU A 340 -30.25 -3.11 -4.56
C LEU A 340 -30.21 -4.58 -5.00
N TRP A 341 -29.81 -4.84 -6.25
CA TRP A 341 -29.61 -6.19 -6.77
C TRP A 341 -28.52 -6.95 -5.99
N LYS A 342 -27.35 -6.34 -5.75
CA LYS A 342 -26.29 -6.97 -4.94
C LYS A 342 -26.73 -7.24 -3.51
N GLN A 343 -27.46 -6.31 -2.91
CA GLN A 343 -28.00 -6.50 -1.55
C GLN A 343 -29.00 -7.65 -1.50
N ALA A 344 -29.96 -7.71 -2.43
CA ALA A 344 -30.91 -8.80 -2.53
C ALA A 344 -30.22 -10.16 -2.74
N LEU A 345 -29.18 -10.19 -3.57
CA LEU A 345 -28.38 -11.37 -3.81
C LEU A 345 -27.60 -11.82 -2.56
N TRP A 346 -27.04 -10.89 -1.78
CA TRP A 346 -26.39 -11.21 -0.51
C TRP A 346 -27.37 -11.75 0.53
N THR A 347 -28.54 -11.12 0.66
CA THR A 347 -29.60 -11.60 1.56
C THR A 347 -30.04 -13.02 1.19
N LEU A 348 -30.26 -13.28 -0.10
CA LEU A 348 -30.55 -14.61 -0.60
C LEU A 348 -29.41 -15.60 -0.30
N ALA A 349 -28.15 -15.19 -0.50
CA ALA A 349 -26.99 -16.02 -0.25
C ALA A 349 -26.88 -16.47 1.21
N ASP A 350 -27.09 -15.55 2.16
CA ASP A 350 -27.06 -15.83 3.60
C ASP A 350 -28.22 -16.75 4.02
N GLU A 351 -29.41 -16.54 3.46
CA GLU A 351 -30.56 -17.43 3.68
C GLU A 351 -30.29 -18.85 3.16
N LEU A 352 -29.76 -18.97 1.94
CA LEU A 352 -29.43 -20.27 1.34
C LEU A 352 -28.34 -21.00 2.11
N ASP A 353 -27.32 -20.29 2.61
CA ASP A 353 -26.28 -20.88 3.47
C ASP A 353 -26.89 -21.48 4.74
N LYS A 354 -27.71 -20.70 5.45
CA LYS A 354 -28.40 -21.13 6.67
C LYS A 354 -29.28 -22.35 6.40
N LYS A 355 -30.15 -22.30 5.39
CA LYS A 355 -31.08 -23.38 5.06
C LYS A 355 -30.38 -24.64 4.57
N THR A 356 -29.34 -24.50 3.74
CA THR A 356 -28.53 -25.64 3.28
C THR A 356 -27.88 -26.35 4.46
N ASN A 357 -27.27 -25.60 5.38
CA ASN A 357 -26.62 -26.18 6.55
C ASN A 357 -27.62 -26.79 7.54
N GLN A 358 -28.80 -26.21 7.70
CA GLN A 358 -29.87 -26.79 8.49
C GLN A 358 -30.37 -28.11 7.88
N ALA A 359 -30.70 -28.12 6.59
CA ALA A 359 -31.20 -29.30 5.90
C ALA A 359 -30.19 -30.46 5.92
N LEU A 360 -28.91 -30.19 5.64
CA LEU A 360 -27.86 -31.22 5.69
C LEU A 360 -27.55 -31.63 7.14
N GLY A 361 -27.64 -30.72 8.11
CA GLY A 361 -27.49 -31.01 9.53
C GLY A 361 -28.52 -32.01 10.04
N LEU A 362 -29.79 -31.87 9.61
CA LEU A 362 -30.86 -32.81 9.96
C LEU A 362 -30.64 -34.22 9.37
N LEU A 363 -29.90 -34.33 8.26
CA LEU A 363 -29.69 -35.60 7.57
C LEU A 363 -28.48 -36.39 8.06
N ASP A 364 -27.45 -35.71 8.58
CA ASP A 364 -26.20 -36.38 8.98
C ASP A 364 -25.67 -35.99 10.37
N ASN A 365 -26.41 -35.17 11.13
CA ASN A 365 -26.09 -34.68 12.47
C ASN A 365 -24.73 -33.96 12.58
N LYS A 366 -24.21 -33.41 11.48
CA LYS A 366 -22.94 -32.65 11.49
C LYS A 366 -23.15 -31.13 11.52
N GLY A 367 -22.15 -30.45 12.08
CA GLY A 367 -22.09 -28.99 12.14
C GLY A 367 -22.02 -28.29 10.77
N ARG A 368 -21.93 -26.95 10.81
CA ARG A 368 -21.99 -26.09 9.62
C ARG A 368 -20.79 -26.31 8.67
N CYS A 369 -21.08 -26.48 7.39
CA CYS A 369 -20.09 -26.37 6.32
C CYS A 369 -19.77 -24.91 6.07
N LYS A 370 -18.50 -24.53 6.25
CA LYS A 370 -18.04 -23.16 6.02
C LYS A 370 -17.59 -22.91 4.58
N THR A 371 -17.07 -23.91 3.87
CA THR A 371 -16.40 -23.73 2.56
C THR A 371 -17.03 -24.59 1.46
N ALA A 372 -16.88 -24.16 0.20
CA ALA A 372 -17.36 -24.90 -0.97
C ALA A 372 -16.83 -26.34 -1.02
N GLY A 373 -15.54 -26.54 -0.72
CA GLY A 373 -14.91 -27.86 -0.71
C GLY A 373 -15.47 -28.79 0.37
N SER A 374 -15.74 -28.27 1.58
CA SER A 374 -16.32 -29.08 2.65
C SER A 374 -17.78 -29.45 2.35
N LEU A 375 -18.56 -28.54 1.79
CA LEU A 375 -19.92 -28.81 1.31
C LEU A 375 -19.93 -29.88 0.21
N ARG A 376 -19.04 -29.77 -0.78
CA ARG A 376 -18.92 -30.77 -1.86
C ARG A 376 -18.55 -32.15 -1.33
N LYS A 377 -17.61 -32.24 -0.39
CA LYS A 377 -17.21 -33.52 0.24
C LYS A 377 -18.38 -34.12 1.02
N ARG A 378 -19.12 -33.29 1.78
CA ARG A 378 -20.31 -33.73 2.54
C ARG A 378 -21.42 -34.22 1.61
N TRP A 379 -21.66 -33.52 0.50
CA TRP A 379 -22.66 -33.91 -0.51
C TRP A 379 -22.33 -35.26 -1.18
N ARG A 380 -21.05 -35.50 -1.51
CA ARG A 380 -20.62 -36.81 -2.03
C ARG A 380 -20.82 -37.93 -1.01
N LYS A 381 -20.52 -37.66 0.26
CA LYS A 381 -20.73 -38.60 1.36
C LYS A 381 -22.22 -38.92 1.53
N LEU A 382 -23.10 -37.91 1.49
CA LEU A 382 -24.55 -38.10 1.50
C LEU A 382 -25.04 -38.99 0.35
N ARG A 383 -24.53 -38.78 -0.88
CA ARG A 383 -24.90 -39.59 -2.06
C ARG A 383 -24.61 -41.08 -1.87
N VAL A 384 -23.54 -41.43 -1.15
CA VAL A 384 -23.08 -42.81 -0.96
C VAL A 384 -23.73 -43.43 0.27
N GLU A 385 -23.72 -42.71 1.40
CA GLU A 385 -24.11 -43.28 2.70
C GLU A 385 -25.59 -43.10 3.03
N ASN A 386 -26.27 -42.11 2.42
CA ASN A 386 -27.70 -41.88 2.61
C ASN A 386 -28.37 -41.57 1.27
N ARG A 387 -28.35 -42.58 0.39
CA ARG A 387 -28.83 -42.48 -0.99
C ARG A 387 -30.29 -42.06 -1.07
N ALA A 388 -31.15 -42.58 -0.20
CA ALA A 388 -32.57 -42.25 -0.16
C ALA A 388 -32.82 -40.76 0.11
N ALA A 389 -32.13 -40.17 1.10
CA ALA A 389 -32.26 -38.73 1.38
C ALA A 389 -31.67 -37.86 0.25
N PHE A 390 -30.56 -38.30 -0.35
CA PHE A 390 -29.98 -37.64 -1.51
C PHE A 390 -30.96 -37.61 -2.70
N ASP A 391 -31.59 -38.75 -3.02
CA ASP A 391 -32.55 -38.85 -4.13
C ASP A 391 -33.82 -38.05 -3.84
N ALA A 392 -34.27 -38.00 -2.58
CA ALA A 392 -35.39 -37.15 -2.16
C ALA A 392 -35.11 -35.65 -2.36
N LEU A 393 -33.92 -35.17 -1.97
CA LEU A 393 -33.51 -33.78 -2.19
C LEU A 393 -33.45 -33.44 -3.69
N CYS A 394 -32.88 -34.33 -4.50
CA CYS A 394 -32.78 -34.13 -5.95
C CYS A 394 -34.17 -34.14 -6.61
N SER A 395 -35.06 -35.04 -6.20
CA SER A 395 -36.44 -35.13 -6.72
C SER A 395 -37.24 -33.88 -6.37
N ALA A 396 -37.15 -33.40 -5.12
CA ALA A 396 -37.79 -32.17 -4.67
C ALA A 396 -37.25 -30.93 -5.40
N TYR A 397 -35.96 -30.91 -5.75
CA TYR A 397 -35.38 -29.86 -6.58
C TYR A 397 -35.91 -29.90 -8.02
N ILE A 398 -35.97 -31.08 -8.65
CA ILE A 398 -36.48 -31.23 -10.02
C ILE A 398 -37.94 -30.77 -10.10
N LEU A 399 -38.77 -31.17 -9.14
CA LEU A 399 -40.17 -30.75 -9.07
C LEU A 399 -40.30 -29.24 -8.92
N ARG A 400 -39.54 -28.62 -8.00
CA ARG A 400 -39.54 -27.16 -7.83
C ARG A 400 -39.09 -26.43 -9.09
N LYS A 401 -38.06 -26.94 -9.78
CA LYS A 401 -37.57 -26.35 -11.03
C LYS A 401 -38.60 -26.45 -12.15
N GLY A 402 -39.32 -27.57 -12.26
CA GLY A 402 -40.38 -27.77 -13.25
C GLY A 402 -41.60 -26.86 -13.04
N ASN A 403 -41.86 -26.45 -11.79
CA ASN A 403 -42.94 -25.54 -11.42
C ASN A 403 -42.48 -24.07 -11.35
N GLU A 404 -41.37 -23.71 -12.01
CA GLU A 404 -40.77 -22.35 -11.97
C GLU A 404 -40.45 -21.84 -10.55
N GLY A 405 -40.34 -22.74 -9.58
CA GLY A 405 -40.01 -22.38 -8.20
C GLY A 405 -38.53 -22.09 -7.98
N ILE A 406 -37.67 -22.40 -8.96
CA ILE A 406 -36.26 -22.05 -8.97
C ILE A 406 -35.94 -21.41 -10.32
N VAL A 407 -35.78 -20.08 -10.31
CA VAL A 407 -35.49 -19.29 -11.50
C VAL A 407 -34.13 -18.61 -11.33
N ASP A 408 -33.25 -18.85 -12.29
CA ASP A 408 -31.94 -18.20 -12.39
C ASP A 408 -31.82 -17.50 -13.75
N HIS A 409 -32.02 -16.19 -13.75
CA HIS A 409 -31.92 -15.38 -14.97
C HIS A 409 -30.48 -15.01 -15.35
N CYS A 410 -29.49 -15.38 -14.53
CA CYS A 410 -28.11 -14.95 -14.70
C CYS A 410 -27.20 -16.06 -15.22
N THR A 411 -27.32 -17.27 -14.67
CA THR A 411 -26.41 -18.38 -15.00
C THR A 411 -26.87 -19.12 -16.27
N PRO A 412 -26.00 -19.35 -17.26
CA PRO A 412 -26.32 -20.21 -18.41
C PRO A 412 -26.73 -21.62 -17.97
N GLU A 413 -27.69 -22.24 -18.66
CA GLU A 413 -28.19 -23.58 -18.30
C GLU A 413 -27.09 -24.65 -18.24
N SER A 414 -26.02 -24.52 -19.04
CA SER A 414 -24.85 -25.42 -19.02
C SER A 414 -24.12 -25.45 -17.67
N HIS A 415 -24.35 -24.45 -16.83
CA HIS A 415 -23.72 -24.27 -15.52
C HIS A 415 -24.64 -24.60 -14.35
N LEU A 416 -25.89 -24.95 -14.63
CA LEU A 416 -26.85 -25.48 -13.66
C LEU A 416 -26.94 -27.01 -13.78
N TRP A 417 -27.13 -27.69 -12.66
CA TRP A 417 -27.40 -29.11 -12.64
C TRP A 417 -28.83 -29.35 -13.13
N GLN A 418 -28.95 -30.30 -14.06
CA GLN A 418 -30.21 -30.68 -14.70
C GLN A 418 -30.62 -32.07 -14.25
N ALA A 419 -31.85 -32.50 -14.53
CA ALA A 419 -32.33 -33.84 -14.17
C ALA A 419 -31.36 -34.97 -14.57
N LYS A 420 -30.71 -34.84 -15.73
CA LYS A 420 -29.68 -35.75 -16.25
C LYS A 420 -28.40 -35.84 -15.41
N CYS A 421 -28.15 -34.89 -14.51
CA CYS A 421 -26.97 -34.86 -13.64
C CYS A 421 -27.14 -35.67 -12.35
N PHE A 422 -28.38 -36.13 -12.05
CA PHE A 422 -28.72 -36.82 -10.81
C PHE A 422 -28.96 -38.33 -10.98
N LYS A 423 -29.16 -38.79 -12.22
CA LYS A 423 -29.06 -40.21 -12.61
C LYS A 423 -27.59 -40.62 -12.50
#